data_AF-J9EMN7-F1
#
_entry.id   AF-J9EMN7-F1
#
_cell.length_a   1.000
_cell.length_b   1.000
_cell.length_c   1.000
_cell.angle_alpha   90.00
_cell.angle_beta   90.00
_cell.angle_gamma   90.00
#
_symmetry.space_group_name_H-M   'P 1'
#
loop_
_entity.id
_entity.type
_entity.pdbx_description
1 polymer ?
#
loop_
_entity_poly.entity_id
_entity_poly.type
_entity_poly.pdbx_seq_one_letter_code
_entity_poly.pdbx_strand_id
1 'polypeptide(L)'
;MAASGLFGKVTGYSHVVAIVLFAIRLLALIQYINEHSFNNFNLRIAGVIGVKKPHYDIWGNSVNVASRMDSSGVAGKIQITEETKNILEKEGFEFECRGIINVKGKGDMKTYFIKVSEEDLNFDFSKI
;
A
#
# COMPACT_ATOMS: atom_id res chain seq x y z
N MET A 1 8.12 4.97 -4.80
CA MET A 1 7.71 5.20 -3.40
C MET A 1 6.76 6.39 -3.36
N ALA A 2 5.68 6.32 -2.59
CA ALA A 2 4.70 7.41 -2.40
C ALA A 2 4.28 7.47 -0.93
N ALA A 3 3.73 8.60 -0.48
CA ALA A 3 3.25 8.79 0.88
C ALA A 3 2.14 9.85 0.93
N SER A 4 1.20 9.70 1.87
CA SER A 4 0.10 10.63 2.12
C SER A 4 0.20 11.24 3.54
N GLY A 5 -0.67 12.20 3.88
CA GLY A 5 -0.65 12.85 5.20
C GLY A 5 0.49 13.85 5.41
N LEU A 6 1.14 14.32 4.33
CA LEU A 6 2.28 15.24 4.38
C LEU A 6 1.92 16.73 4.19
N PHE A 7 0.72 17.04 3.73
CA PHE A 7 0.31 18.39 3.34
C PHE A 7 -0.95 18.84 4.09
N GLY A 8 -0.98 20.11 4.51
CA GLY A 8 -2.09 20.70 5.26
C GLY A 8 -2.22 20.19 6.71
N LYS A 9 -3.32 20.57 7.38
CA LYS A 9 -3.68 20.05 8.69
C LYS A 9 -4.44 18.73 8.51
N VAL A 10 -3.76 17.61 8.68
CA VAL A 10 -4.36 16.28 8.56
C VAL A 10 -5.33 16.02 9.71
N THR A 11 -6.59 15.74 9.40
CA THR A 11 -7.64 15.36 10.35
C THR A 11 -8.33 14.09 9.87
N GLY A 12 -8.36 13.06 10.71
CA GLY A 12 -8.90 11.74 10.34
C GLY A 12 -8.00 10.96 9.36
N TYR A 13 -8.53 9.83 8.86
CA TYR A 13 -7.76 8.82 8.13
C TYR A 13 -8.04 8.76 6.62
N SER A 14 -8.75 9.75 6.06
CA SER A 14 -9.04 9.83 4.61
C SER A 14 -7.78 9.75 3.73
N HIS A 15 -6.66 10.28 4.21
CA HIS A 15 -5.35 10.18 3.54
C HIS A 15 -4.80 8.74 3.48
N VAL A 16 -5.19 7.86 4.41
CA VAL A 16 -4.84 6.43 4.43
C VAL A 16 -5.69 5.68 3.40
N VAL A 17 -7.00 5.96 3.34
CA VAL A 17 -7.88 5.44 2.28
C VAL A 17 -7.38 5.86 0.89
N ALA A 18 -7.04 7.13 0.71
CA ALA A 18 -6.57 7.65 -0.58
C ALA A 18 -5.28 6.98 -1.08
N ILE A 19 -4.31 6.67 -0.21
CA ILE A 19 -3.07 5.98 -0.64
C ILE A 19 -3.29 4.49 -0.91
N VAL A 20 -4.29 3.86 -0.29
CA VAL A 20 -4.72 2.48 -0.59
C VAL A 20 -5.45 2.42 -1.93
N LEU A 21 -6.42 3.31 -2.18
CA LEU A 21 -7.11 3.39 -3.47
C LEU A 21 -6.11 3.69 -4.61
N PHE A 22 -5.12 4.54 -4.38
CA PHE A 22 -4.01 4.76 -5.33
C PHE A 22 -3.19 3.49 -5.57
N ALA A 23 -2.88 2.70 -4.54
CA ALA A 23 -2.17 1.43 -4.69
C ALA A 23 -2.99 0.39 -5.49
N ILE A 24 -4.29 0.28 -5.22
CA ILE A 24 -5.23 -0.56 -5.99
C ILE A 24 -5.25 -0.13 -7.47
N ARG A 25 -5.39 1.17 -7.72
CA ARG A 25 -5.39 1.76 -9.07
C ARG A 25 -4.09 1.48 -9.86
N LEU A 26 -2.94 1.38 -9.17
CA LEU A 26 -1.66 0.99 -9.79
C LEU A 26 -1.60 -0.50 -10.15
N LEU A 27 -2.26 -1.39 -9.40
CA LEU A 27 -2.35 -2.81 -9.77
C LEU A 27 -3.20 -3.00 -11.04
N ALA A 28 -4.36 -2.34 -11.10
CA ALA A 28 -5.20 -2.28 -12.29
C ALA A 28 -4.42 -1.75 -13.52
N LEU A 29 -3.62 -0.70 -13.35
CA LEU A 29 -2.81 -0.13 -14.43
C LEU A 29 -1.75 -1.11 -14.96
N ILE A 30 -1.12 -1.88 -14.08
CA ILE A 30 -0.12 -2.87 -14.48
C ILE A 30 -0.76 -4.06 -15.21
N GLN A 31 -1.97 -4.49 -14.83
CA GLN A 31 -2.71 -5.50 -15.57
C GLN A 31 -3.09 -5.00 -16.98
N TYR A 32 -3.68 -3.81 -17.09
CA TYR A 32 -3.98 -3.17 -18.37
C TYR A 32 -2.75 -3.00 -19.26
N ILE A 33 -1.59 -2.63 -18.71
CA ILE A 33 -0.31 -2.54 -19.45
C ILE A 33 0.18 -3.92 -19.91
N ASN A 34 0.01 -4.98 -19.11
CA ASN A 34 0.40 -6.34 -19.50
C ASN A 34 -0.47 -6.88 -20.64
N GLU A 35 -1.77 -6.58 -20.66
CA GLU A 35 -2.66 -6.93 -21.78
C GLU A 35 -2.27 -6.24 -23.09
N HIS A 36 -1.80 -4.99 -22.99
CA HIS A 36 -1.47 -4.13 -24.13
C HIS A 36 0.04 -4.08 -24.45
N SER A 37 0.85 -5.01 -23.92
CA SER A 37 2.29 -5.07 -24.21
C SER A 37 2.84 -6.49 -24.26
N PHE A 38 3.96 -6.68 -24.96
CA PHE A 38 4.64 -7.98 -25.07
C PHE A 38 5.45 -8.37 -23.81
N ASN A 39 5.07 -7.86 -22.63
CA ASN A 39 5.79 -8.05 -21.36
C ASN A 39 4.82 -8.27 -20.19
N ASN A 40 5.24 -9.07 -19.20
CA ASN A 40 4.48 -9.31 -17.97
C ASN A 40 5.15 -8.62 -16.77
N PHE A 41 4.79 -7.37 -16.53
CA PHE A 41 5.24 -6.59 -15.37
C PHE A 41 4.51 -7.04 -14.10
N ASN A 42 5.24 -7.14 -12.99
CA ASN A 42 4.72 -7.61 -11.71
C ASN A 42 5.05 -6.61 -10.60
N LEU A 43 4.05 -5.87 -10.13
CA LEU A 43 4.22 -4.83 -9.12
C LEU A 43 4.13 -5.41 -7.69
N ARG A 44 4.94 -4.86 -6.78
CA ARG A 44 4.83 -5.03 -5.33
C ARG A 44 4.47 -3.69 -4.72
N ILE A 45 3.58 -3.67 -3.72
CA ILE A 45 3.21 -2.44 -3.01
C ILE A 45 3.14 -2.71 -1.52
N ALA A 46 3.70 -1.80 -0.74
CA ALA A 46 3.65 -1.81 0.71
C ALA A 46 3.36 -0.41 1.27
N GLY A 47 2.59 -0.34 2.37
CA GLY A 47 2.13 0.91 2.96
C GLY A 47 2.35 1.04 4.47
N VAL A 48 2.70 2.26 4.90
CA VAL A 48 2.79 2.74 6.30
C VAL A 48 2.60 4.27 6.31
N ILE A 49 2.29 4.84 7.48
CA ILE A 49 2.01 6.29 7.64
C ILE A 49 3.24 7.00 8.26
N GLY A 50 3.59 8.20 7.79
CA GLY A 50 4.72 9.01 8.29
C GLY A 50 4.62 10.49 7.91
N VAL A 51 5.31 11.38 8.65
CA VAL A 51 5.08 12.84 8.59
C VAL A 51 6.40 13.64 8.66
N LYS A 52 6.44 14.78 7.96
CA LYS A 52 7.50 15.83 7.98
C LYS A 52 8.85 15.52 7.30
N LYS A 53 9.59 16.62 7.08
CA LYS A 53 10.56 16.96 5.99
C LYS A 53 10.97 18.47 6.16
N PRO A 54 11.91 19.17 5.44
CA PRO A 54 12.76 18.91 4.23
C PRO A 54 14.28 18.69 4.55
N HIS A 55 15.26 18.70 3.62
CA HIS A 55 15.20 18.59 2.13
C HIS A 55 14.61 17.21 1.79
N TYR A 56 13.90 17.07 0.67
CA TYR A 56 12.73 16.19 0.67
C TYR A 56 12.93 14.66 0.50
N ASP A 57 13.63 14.00 1.43
CA ASP A 57 13.49 12.57 1.75
C ASP A 57 12.66 12.32 3.03
N ILE A 58 12.02 11.15 3.20
CA ILE A 58 11.21 10.79 4.38
C ILE A 58 12.02 9.82 5.24
N TRP A 59 12.49 10.22 6.41
CA TRP A 59 13.29 9.37 7.30
C TRP A 59 12.54 9.05 8.61
N GLY A 60 12.85 7.89 9.21
CA GLY A 60 12.30 7.47 10.50
C GLY A 60 11.78 6.02 10.51
N ASN A 61 11.28 5.59 11.67
CA ASN A 61 10.87 4.19 11.86
C ASN A 61 9.75 3.74 10.91
N SER A 62 8.82 4.62 10.52
CA SER A 62 7.80 4.30 9.52
C SER A 62 8.42 3.82 8.21
N VAL A 63 9.31 4.60 7.57
CA VAL A 63 9.89 4.20 6.26
C VAL A 63 10.76 2.95 6.35
N ASN A 64 11.41 2.72 7.48
CA ASN A 64 12.13 1.47 7.74
C ASN A 64 11.15 0.28 7.76
N VAL A 65 9.98 0.42 8.37
CA VAL A 65 8.92 -0.61 8.31
C VAL A 65 8.40 -0.76 6.88
N ALA A 66 8.12 0.33 6.14
CA ALA A 66 7.67 0.25 4.74
C ALA A 66 8.67 -0.52 3.86
N SER A 67 9.97 -0.24 3.99
CA SER A 67 11.03 -0.97 3.27
C SER A 67 11.04 -2.47 3.61
N ARG A 68 10.74 -2.85 4.86
CA ARG A 68 10.59 -4.28 5.25
C ARG A 68 9.28 -4.89 4.75
N MET A 69 8.19 -4.14 4.69
CA MET A 69 6.93 -4.59 4.10
C MET A 69 7.06 -4.79 2.58
N ASP A 70 7.80 -3.93 1.88
CA ASP A 70 8.07 -4.02 0.44
C ASP A 70 9.02 -5.18 0.09
N SER A 71 10.18 -5.24 0.76
CA SER A 71 11.17 -6.32 0.55
C SER A 71 10.67 -7.71 0.94
N SER A 72 9.68 -7.83 1.84
CA SER A 72 8.98 -9.09 2.11
C SER A 72 7.75 -9.32 1.22
N GLY A 73 7.27 -8.28 0.51
CA GLY A 73 6.02 -8.24 -0.22
C GLY A 73 5.91 -9.28 -1.34
N VAL A 74 4.69 -9.78 -1.56
CA VAL A 74 4.33 -10.69 -2.66
C VAL A 74 3.86 -9.85 -3.85
N ALA A 75 4.26 -10.23 -5.06
CA ALA A 75 3.82 -9.55 -6.28
C ALA A 75 2.31 -9.67 -6.48
N GLY A 76 1.68 -8.62 -6.99
CA GLY A 76 0.22 -8.54 -7.17
C GLY A 76 -0.58 -8.35 -5.87
N LYS A 77 0.04 -8.36 -4.68
CA LYS A 77 -0.63 -8.11 -3.40
C LYS A 77 -0.16 -6.79 -2.75
N ILE A 78 -1.07 -6.10 -2.08
CA ILE A 78 -0.78 -4.89 -1.29
C ILE A 78 -0.56 -5.31 0.17
N GLN A 79 0.64 -5.12 0.71
CA GLN A 79 0.96 -5.48 2.10
C GLN A 79 0.88 -4.29 3.06
N ILE A 80 0.23 -4.50 4.20
CA ILE A 80 0.06 -3.50 5.26
C ILE A 80 0.35 -4.06 6.65
N THR A 81 0.58 -3.16 7.60
CA THR A 81 0.75 -3.48 9.03
C THR A 81 -0.59 -3.61 9.76
N GLU A 82 -0.59 -4.23 10.93
CA GLU A 82 -1.78 -4.39 11.79
C GLU A 82 -2.40 -3.03 12.19
N GLU A 83 -1.60 -1.99 12.45
CA GLU A 83 -2.13 -0.65 12.76
C GLU A 83 -2.86 -0.03 11.56
N THR A 84 -2.36 -0.27 10.35
CA THR A 84 -2.95 0.21 9.09
C THR A 84 -4.24 -0.54 8.78
N LYS A 85 -4.26 -1.86 9.02
CA LYS A 85 -5.46 -2.71 8.91
C LYS A 85 -6.58 -2.23 9.84
N ASN A 86 -6.25 -1.94 11.10
CA ASN A 86 -7.23 -1.51 12.13
C ASN A 86 -7.83 -0.11 11.88
N ILE A 87 -7.24 0.67 10.97
CA ILE A 87 -7.83 1.90 10.44
C ILE A 87 -8.80 1.56 9.31
N LEU A 88 -8.32 0.86 8.28
CA LEU A 88 -9.05 0.59 7.04
C LEU A 88 -10.25 -0.36 7.20
N GLU A 89 -10.25 -1.24 8.19
CA GLU A 89 -11.38 -2.11 8.54
C GLU A 89 -12.65 -1.30 8.89
N LYS A 90 -12.50 -0.08 9.40
CA LYS A 90 -13.62 0.83 9.71
C LYS A 90 -14.17 1.55 8.47
N GLU A 91 -13.39 1.54 7.40
CA GLU A 91 -13.70 2.13 6.10
C GLU A 91 -14.21 1.05 5.10
N GLY A 92 -14.45 -0.18 5.57
CA GLY A 92 -15.08 -1.27 4.80
C GLY A 92 -14.13 -2.18 4.02
N PHE A 93 -12.80 -2.03 4.14
CA PHE A 93 -11.84 -2.88 3.42
C PHE A 93 -11.75 -4.29 4.01
N GLU A 94 -11.59 -5.30 3.16
CA GLU A 94 -11.30 -6.69 3.57
C GLU A 94 -9.80 -7.04 3.51
N PHE A 95 -9.40 -8.02 4.33
CA PHE A 95 -8.00 -8.43 4.46
C PHE A 95 -7.81 -9.95 4.50
N GLU A 96 -6.62 -10.39 4.10
CA GLU A 96 -6.08 -11.72 4.31
C GLU A 96 -4.95 -11.62 5.35
N CYS A 97 -4.92 -12.51 6.35
CA CYS A 97 -3.82 -12.55 7.30
C CYS A 97 -2.58 -13.16 6.62
N ARG A 98 -1.54 -12.36 6.35
CA ARG A 98 -0.26 -12.85 5.84
C ARG A 98 0.49 -13.65 6.92
N GLY A 99 0.28 -13.32 8.19
CA GLY A 99 1.00 -13.87 9.33
C GLY A 99 2.08 -12.92 9.86
N ILE A 100 3.03 -13.48 10.59
CA ILE A 100 4.08 -12.74 11.30
C ILE A 100 5.34 -12.67 10.44
N ILE A 101 5.98 -11.50 10.38
CA ILE A 101 7.33 -11.31 9.82
C ILE A 101 8.24 -10.58 10.82
N ASN A 102 9.51 -10.93 10.85
CA ASN A 102 10.49 -10.24 11.69
C ASN A 102 10.95 -8.93 11.04
N VAL A 103 10.78 -7.82 11.76
CA VAL A 103 11.13 -6.47 11.31
C VAL A 103 12.27 -5.95 12.18
N LYS A 104 13.48 -5.86 11.63
CA LYS A 104 14.68 -5.39 12.35
C LYS A 104 14.43 -4.03 13.01
N GLY A 105 14.57 -3.97 14.35
CA GLY A 105 14.30 -2.78 15.17
C GLY A 105 12.86 -2.62 15.66
N LYS A 106 11.95 -3.52 15.27
CA LYS A 106 10.56 -3.63 15.77
C LYS A 106 10.24 -5.00 16.38
N GLY A 107 11.00 -6.04 16.02
CA GLY A 107 10.71 -7.41 16.41
C GLY A 107 9.69 -8.04 15.46
N ASP A 108 8.94 -9.01 15.95
CA ASP A 108 7.93 -9.72 15.17
C ASP A 108 6.66 -8.88 15.01
N MET A 109 6.28 -8.60 13.76
CA MET A 109 5.09 -7.83 13.40
C MET A 109 4.11 -8.71 12.64
N LYS A 110 2.84 -8.72 13.05
CA LYS A 110 1.78 -9.32 12.25
C LYS A 110 1.45 -8.41 11.06
N THR A 111 1.21 -9.02 9.92
CA THR A 111 1.00 -8.35 8.63
C THR A 111 -0.19 -8.93 7.89
N TYR A 112 -0.75 -8.11 7.01
CA TYR A 112 -1.97 -8.40 6.28
C TYR A 112 -1.78 -8.04 4.80
N PHE A 113 -2.46 -8.76 3.92
CA PHE A 113 -2.72 -8.29 2.57
C PHE A 113 -4.11 -7.68 2.51
N ILE A 114 -4.28 -6.61 1.73
CA ILE A 114 -5.61 -6.10 1.37
C ILE A 114 -6.20 -7.05 0.31
N LYS A 115 -7.45 -7.47 0.47
CA LYS A 115 -8.17 -8.12 -0.63
C LYS A 115 -8.57 -7.06 -1.65
N VAL A 116 -8.25 -7.29 -2.91
CA VAL A 116 -8.66 -6.44 -4.03
C VAL A 116 -9.65 -7.25 -4.85
N SER A 117 -10.79 -6.67 -5.21
CA SER A 117 -11.82 -7.36 -6.00
C SER A 117 -11.46 -7.37 -7.49
N GLU A 118 -12.14 -8.21 -8.28
CA GLU A 118 -12.03 -8.13 -9.75
C GLU A 118 -12.62 -6.82 -10.29
N GLU A 119 -13.60 -6.21 -9.60
CA GLU A 119 -14.20 -4.92 -9.97
C GLU A 119 -13.21 -3.75 -9.79
N ASP A 120 -12.41 -3.77 -8.72
CA ASP A 120 -11.31 -2.82 -8.48
C ASP A 120 -10.22 -2.85 -9.56
N LEU A 121 -10.01 -4.04 -10.15
CA LEU A 121 -8.97 -4.33 -11.13
C LEU A 121 -9.44 -4.04 -12.55
N ASN A 122 -10.67 -4.42 -12.90
CA ASN A 122 -11.32 -4.21 -14.19
C ASN A 122 -11.75 -2.74 -14.43
N PHE A 123 -10.97 -1.77 -13.95
CA PHE A 123 -11.23 -0.36 -14.17
C PHE A 123 -10.88 0.03 -15.61
N ASP A 124 -11.87 0.54 -16.34
CA ASP A 124 -11.72 1.03 -17.71
C ASP A 124 -10.85 2.30 -17.82
N PHE A 125 -9.61 2.14 -18.28
CA PHE A 125 -8.67 3.23 -18.54
C PHE A 125 -9.00 4.06 -19.80
N SER A 126 -9.89 3.60 -20.69
CA SER A 126 -10.24 4.31 -21.93
C SER A 126 -11.20 5.49 -21.72
N LYS A 127 -11.73 5.65 -20.50
CA LYS A 127 -12.68 6.71 -20.08
C LYS A 127 -12.02 7.84 -19.26
N ILE A 128 -10.71 8.01 -19.34
CA ILE A 128 -9.92 9.04 -18.62
C ILE A 128 -9.32 10.04 -19.62
#